data_AF-A0A4R4RGY5-F1
#
_entry.id   AF-A0A4R4RGY5-F1
#
_cell.length_a   1.000
_cell.length_b   1.000
_cell.length_c   1.000
_cell.angle_alpha   90.00
_cell.angle_beta   90.00
_cell.angle_gamma   90.00
#
_symmetry.space_group_name_H-M   'P 1'
#
loop_
_entity.id
_entity.type
_entity.pdbx_description
1 polymer ?
#
loop_
_entity_poly.entity_id
_entity_poly.type
_entity_poly.pdbx_seq_one_letter_code
_entity_poly.pdbx_strand_id
1 'polypeptide(L)'
;MASDTLSRRPPTLRHIRTGSRLATAAKEIAFLLAAALLYTLVRGLTSDRVDAAFRHAEDVIAFERSLGIDVETDLQSLILDHEWAIDAANGFYIYGYWPVFVLTLVWLIARRPAAYPFYRNALLASGAFSLVVFAFYPLSPPRFLPWHGFVDTISLEAPTYREMNSPTFVNEYAAMPSLHFGWILLLGIAWVALSRVLVVRIAGATMPLLMFAAIVLTGNHYVVDAIVGGAVVVAGIGVAVLIERYERRRAVEAAIDDARQAADGDGAGAGAIPSQRTPNLSRVR
;
A
#
# COMPACT_ATOMS: atom_id res chain seq x y z
N MET A 1 -19.02 -65.27 -0.37
CA MET A 1 -19.16 -64.83 1.04
C MET A 1 -18.37 -63.56 1.21
N ALA A 2 -19.05 -62.53 1.68
CA ALA A 2 -18.65 -61.12 1.71
C ALA A 2 -17.61 -60.80 2.77
N SER A 3 -16.79 -59.76 2.53
CA SER A 3 -16.26 -58.79 3.52
C SER A 3 -15.57 -57.65 2.74
N ASP A 4 -16.29 -56.55 2.49
CA ASP A 4 -16.27 -55.29 3.26
C ASP A 4 -15.03 -54.41 3.04
N THR A 5 -15.09 -53.68 1.93
CA THR A 5 -14.96 -52.20 1.85
C THR A 5 -14.28 -51.46 3.01
N LEU A 6 -12.94 -51.42 3.02
CA LEU A 6 -12.20 -50.33 3.66
C LEU A 6 -12.11 -49.13 2.71
N SER A 7 -13.24 -48.46 2.53
CA SER A 7 -13.30 -47.10 1.99
C SER A 7 -12.77 -46.13 3.05
N ARG A 8 -11.45 -45.94 3.09
CA ARG A 8 -10.85 -44.82 3.84
C ARG A 8 -11.18 -43.53 3.10
N ARG A 9 -12.27 -42.88 3.49
CA ARG A 9 -12.54 -41.49 3.11
C ARG A 9 -11.39 -40.62 3.64
N PRO A 10 -10.75 -39.77 2.82
CA PRO A 10 -9.82 -38.78 3.33
C PRO A 10 -10.55 -37.82 4.28
N PRO A 11 -9.91 -37.33 5.35
CA PRO A 11 -10.51 -36.31 6.21
C PRO A 11 -10.85 -35.09 5.35
N THR A 12 -12.14 -34.75 5.32
CA THR A 12 -12.66 -33.59 4.62
C THR A 12 -12.08 -32.33 5.24
N LEU A 13 -11.03 -31.80 4.62
CA LEU A 13 -10.50 -30.49 4.98
C LEU A 13 -11.54 -29.41 4.67
N ARG A 14 -11.75 -28.56 5.69
CA ARG A 14 -12.15 -27.16 5.62
C ARG A 14 -13.66 -26.83 5.59
N HIS A 15 -14.21 -26.69 6.79
CA HIS A 15 -15.09 -25.55 7.05
C HIS A 15 -14.26 -24.27 7.02
N ILE A 16 -14.11 -23.66 5.84
CA ILE A 16 -13.76 -22.25 5.77
C ILE A 16 -14.97 -21.51 6.34
N ARG A 17 -14.86 -20.96 7.55
CA ARG A 17 -15.80 -19.97 8.07
C ARG A 17 -15.78 -18.79 7.09
N THR A 18 -16.68 -18.81 6.12
CA THR A 18 -17.00 -17.65 5.29
C THR A 18 -17.73 -16.68 6.20
N GLY A 19 -16.97 -15.76 6.82
CA GLY A 19 -17.58 -14.57 7.41
C GLY A 19 -18.50 -13.92 6.38
N SER A 20 -19.65 -13.42 6.84
CA SER A 20 -20.61 -12.74 5.97
C SER A 20 -19.88 -11.71 5.10
N ARG A 21 -20.01 -11.82 3.77
CA ARG A 21 -19.40 -10.87 2.82
C ARG A 21 -19.82 -9.43 3.15
N LEU A 22 -21.02 -9.26 3.69
CA LEU A 22 -21.57 -8.01 4.22
C LEU A 22 -20.80 -7.52 5.46
N ALA A 23 -20.48 -8.40 6.42
CA ALA A 23 -19.68 -8.03 7.59
C ALA A 23 -18.24 -7.66 7.23
N THR A 24 -17.69 -8.28 6.18
CA THR A 24 -16.37 -7.92 5.65
C THR A 24 -16.43 -6.56 4.97
N ALA A 25 -17.39 -6.34 4.06
CA ALA A 25 -17.59 -5.06 3.38
C ALA A 25 -17.85 -3.91 4.36
N ALA A 26 -18.67 -4.13 5.40
CA ALA A 26 -18.94 -3.13 6.44
C ALA A 26 -17.68 -2.72 7.22
N LYS A 27 -16.80 -3.68 7.53
CA LYS A 27 -15.52 -3.39 8.19
C LYS A 27 -14.60 -2.58 7.29
N GLU A 28 -14.50 -2.93 6.01
CA GLU A 28 -13.69 -2.16 5.04
C GLU A 28 -14.22 -0.72 4.90
N ILE A 29 -15.55 -0.55 4.77
CA ILE A 29 -16.18 0.77 4.68
C ILE A 29 -15.95 1.58 5.95
N ALA A 30 -16.18 1.01 7.13
CA ALA A 30 -15.95 1.70 8.40
C ALA A 30 -14.49 2.12 8.56
N PHE A 31 -13.55 1.27 8.11
CA PHE A 31 -12.13 1.59 8.15
C PHE A 31 -11.76 2.74 7.19
N LEU A 32 -12.26 2.71 5.95
CA LEU A 32 -12.06 3.79 4.98
C LEU A 32 -12.64 5.12 5.47
N LEU A 33 -13.85 5.09 6.05
CA LEU A 33 -14.49 6.27 6.65
C LEU A 33 -13.68 6.80 7.83
N ALA A 34 -13.15 5.94 8.70
CA ALA A 34 -12.30 6.35 9.80
C ALA A 34 -10.98 7.00 9.31
N ALA A 35 -10.36 6.45 8.27
CA ALA A 35 -9.17 7.03 7.67
C ALA A 35 -9.47 8.41 7.03
N ALA A 36 -10.60 8.54 6.33
CA ALA A 36 -11.04 9.81 5.74
C ALA A 36 -11.36 10.87 6.82
N LEU A 37 -12.00 10.46 7.92
CA LEU A 37 -12.27 11.34 9.05
C LEU A 37 -10.97 11.80 9.71
N LEU A 38 -10.02 10.88 9.94
CA LEU A 38 -8.73 11.21 10.54
C LEU A 38 -7.93 12.19 9.66
N TYR A 39 -7.94 11.98 8.34
CA TYR A 39 -7.36 12.94 7.39
C TYR A 39 -7.99 14.33 7.51
N THR A 40 -9.31 14.39 7.55
CA THR A 40 -10.04 15.66 7.64
C THR A 40 -9.75 16.38 8.96
N LEU A 41 -9.64 15.64 10.07
CA LEU A 41 -9.30 16.19 11.38
C LEU A 41 -7.86 16.72 11.42
N VAL A 42 -6.88 15.94 10.97
CA VAL A 42 -5.48 16.38 10.89
C VAL A 42 -5.37 17.65 10.06
N ARG A 43 -6.04 17.66 8.90
CA ARG A 43 -6.05 18.83 8.03
C ARG A 43 -6.59 20.07 8.73
N GLY A 44 -7.76 19.97 9.37
CA GLY A 44 -8.37 21.10 10.10
C GLY A 44 -7.51 21.66 11.22
N LEU A 45 -6.58 20.86 11.78
CA LEU A 45 -5.63 21.31 12.81
C LEU A 45 -4.36 21.97 12.22
N THR A 46 -4.10 21.79 10.93
CA THR A 46 -2.87 22.24 10.25
C THR A 46 -3.09 23.40 9.28
N SER A 47 -4.33 23.69 8.87
CA SER A 47 -4.67 24.73 7.88
C SER A 47 -4.20 26.14 8.27
N ASP A 48 -4.01 26.39 9.56
CA ASP A 48 -3.65 27.72 10.08
C ASP A 48 -2.12 27.92 10.20
N ARG A 49 -1.31 26.97 9.72
CA ARG A 49 0.16 26.95 9.90
C ARG A 49 0.96 27.24 8.63
N VAL A 50 0.46 28.15 7.79
CA VAL A 50 1.11 28.54 6.53
C VAL A 50 2.54 29.02 6.76
N ASP A 51 2.78 29.89 7.75
CA ASP A 51 4.13 30.39 8.05
C ASP A 51 5.12 29.27 8.43
N ALA A 52 4.63 28.23 9.12
CA ALA A 52 5.47 27.08 9.45
C ALA A 52 5.80 26.26 8.20
N ALA A 53 4.85 26.12 7.27
CA ALA A 53 5.05 25.40 6.02
C ALA A 53 6.14 26.03 5.13
N PHE A 54 6.19 27.37 5.07
CA PHE A 54 7.25 28.08 4.36
C PHE A 54 8.60 28.00 5.07
N ARG A 55 8.65 28.08 6.40
CA ARG A 55 9.91 27.86 7.13
C ARG A 55 10.47 26.45 6.93
N HIS A 56 9.63 25.43 6.98
CA HIS A 56 10.04 24.06 6.70
C HIS A 56 10.50 23.87 5.25
N ALA A 57 9.97 24.65 4.30
CA ALA A 57 10.46 24.64 2.92
C ALA A 57 11.89 25.19 2.83
N GLU A 58 12.17 26.30 3.51
CA GLU A 58 13.54 26.83 3.62
C GLU A 58 14.49 25.80 4.27
N ASP A 59 14.04 25.11 5.33
CA ASP A 59 14.82 24.06 6.00
C ASP A 59 15.11 22.87 5.05
N VAL A 60 14.13 22.44 4.25
CA VAL A 60 14.30 21.35 3.27
C VAL A 60 15.26 21.76 2.17
N ILE A 61 15.13 22.95 1.60
CA ILE A 61 16.05 23.46 0.58
C ILE A 61 17.48 23.56 1.14
N ALA A 62 17.65 24.08 2.37
CA ALA A 62 18.96 24.14 3.02
C ALA A 62 19.56 22.74 3.24
N PHE A 63 18.73 21.77 3.60
CA PHE A 63 19.13 20.38 3.73
C PHE A 63 19.55 19.76 2.39
N GLU A 64 18.78 19.94 1.33
CA GLU A 64 19.10 19.47 -0.02
C GLU A 64 20.40 20.09 -0.54
N ARG A 65 20.60 21.39 -0.32
CA ARG A 65 21.87 22.07 -0.62
C ARG A 65 23.05 21.48 0.14
N SER A 66 22.87 21.18 1.43
CA SER A 66 23.93 20.58 2.25
C SER A 66 24.36 19.19 1.76
N LEU A 67 23.45 18.47 1.10
CA LEU A 67 23.70 17.16 0.48
C LEU A 67 24.12 17.25 -0.99
N GLY A 68 24.05 18.44 -1.60
CA GLY A 68 24.33 18.64 -3.03
C GLY A 68 23.26 18.04 -3.95
N ILE A 69 22.00 17.98 -3.49
CA ILE A 69 20.86 17.44 -4.25
C ILE A 69 19.76 18.48 -4.55
N ASP A 70 20.01 19.77 -4.29
CA ASP A 70 19.15 20.88 -4.71
C ASP A 70 19.25 21.06 -6.23
N VAL A 71 18.54 20.19 -6.96
CA VAL A 71 18.59 20.05 -8.43
C VAL A 71 17.23 20.36 -9.08
N GLU A 72 16.22 20.63 -8.27
CA GLU A 72 14.82 20.75 -8.69
C GLU A 72 14.63 21.90 -9.68
N THR A 73 15.29 23.03 -9.44
CA THR A 73 15.25 24.21 -10.32
C THR A 73 15.95 23.95 -11.65
N ASP A 74 17.13 23.31 -11.62
CA ASP A 74 17.84 22.89 -12.81
C ASP A 74 17.00 21.91 -13.65
N LEU A 75 16.41 20.90 -13.01
CA LEU A 75 15.54 19.93 -13.66
C LEU A 75 14.30 20.60 -14.26
N GLN A 76 13.63 21.48 -13.50
CA GLN A 76 12.47 22.21 -13.98
C GLN A 76 12.83 23.07 -15.21
N SER A 77 13.99 23.74 -15.21
CA SER A 77 14.45 24.57 -16.33
C SER A 77 14.54 23.82 -17.67
N LEU A 78 14.77 22.51 -17.65
CA LEU A 78 14.83 21.67 -18.86
C LEU A 78 13.52 21.66 -19.65
N ILE A 79 12.39 21.87 -18.99
CA ILE A 79 11.06 21.82 -19.61
C ILE A 79 10.43 23.20 -19.80
N LEU A 80 10.92 24.25 -19.12
CA LEU A 80 10.26 25.56 -19.11
C LEU A 80 10.16 26.24 -20.48
N ASP A 81 11.09 25.95 -21.40
CA ASP A 81 11.06 26.48 -22.77
C ASP A 81 10.19 25.66 -23.73
N HIS A 82 9.54 24.59 -23.25
CA HIS A 82 8.83 23.62 -24.06
C HIS A 82 7.41 23.39 -23.54
N GLU A 83 6.41 24.11 -24.08
CA GLU A 83 5.00 23.99 -23.67
C GLU A 83 4.51 22.54 -23.65
N TRP A 84 4.82 21.75 -24.69
CA TRP A 84 4.42 20.34 -24.76
C TRP A 84 4.99 19.48 -23.62
N ALA A 85 6.17 19.82 -23.11
CA ALA A 85 6.83 19.09 -22.03
C ALA A 85 6.22 19.46 -20.67
N ILE A 86 5.86 20.74 -20.50
CA ILE A 86 5.07 21.23 -19.37
C ILE A 86 3.72 20.52 -19.32
N ASP A 87 2.97 20.55 -20.42
CA ASP A 87 1.66 19.90 -20.53
C ASP A 87 1.75 18.38 -20.26
N ALA A 88 2.81 17.72 -20.76
CA ALA A 88 3.02 16.31 -20.51
C ALA A 88 3.32 16.01 -19.03
N ALA A 89 4.15 16.83 -18.37
CA ALA A 89 4.49 16.66 -16.96
C ALA A 89 3.28 16.96 -16.06
N ASN A 90 2.59 18.07 -16.30
CA ASN A 90 1.33 18.44 -15.63
C ASN A 90 0.29 17.34 -15.83
N GLY A 91 0.03 16.95 -17.09
CA GLY A 91 -0.95 15.93 -17.43
C GLY A 91 -0.63 14.59 -16.77
N PHE A 92 0.63 14.16 -16.74
CA PHE A 92 1.00 12.92 -16.07
C PHE A 92 0.84 13.01 -14.55
N TYR A 93 1.20 14.13 -13.93
CA TYR A 93 0.99 14.35 -12.50
C TYR A 93 -0.51 14.28 -12.13
N ILE A 94 -1.37 14.94 -12.92
CA ILE A 94 -2.80 15.06 -12.65
C ILE A 94 -3.55 13.77 -12.96
N TYR A 95 -3.35 13.23 -14.16
CA TYR A 95 -4.12 12.10 -14.68
C TYR A 95 -3.44 10.75 -14.50
N GLY A 96 -2.14 10.71 -14.20
CA GLY A 96 -1.39 9.46 -14.02
C GLY A 96 -1.64 8.79 -12.68
N TYR A 97 -2.17 9.51 -11.68
CA TYR A 97 -2.33 9.00 -10.33
C TYR A 97 -3.62 8.19 -10.12
N TRP A 98 -4.78 8.86 -10.16
CA TRP A 98 -6.07 8.26 -9.80
C TRP A 98 -6.46 7.04 -10.64
N PRO A 99 -6.31 7.04 -11.99
CA PRO A 99 -6.61 5.88 -12.81
C PRO A 99 -5.73 4.68 -12.44
N VAL A 100 -4.42 4.88 -12.30
CA VAL A 100 -3.48 3.80 -11.94
C VAL A 100 -3.82 3.25 -10.56
N PHE A 101 -4.14 4.13 -9.62
CA PHE A 101 -4.56 3.78 -8.29
C PHE A 101 -5.80 2.88 -8.29
N VAL A 102 -6.90 3.36 -8.87
CA VAL A 102 -8.18 2.66 -8.89
C VAL A 102 -8.10 1.36 -9.69
N LEU A 103 -7.51 1.39 -10.88
CA LEU A 103 -7.39 0.22 -11.74
C LEU A 103 -6.53 -0.87 -11.10
N THR A 104 -5.46 -0.50 -10.39
CA THR A 104 -4.62 -1.48 -9.68
C THR A 104 -5.38 -2.12 -8.53
N LEU A 105 -6.12 -1.34 -7.73
CA LEU A 105 -6.93 -1.91 -6.64
C LEU A 105 -8.02 -2.84 -7.18
N VAL A 106 -8.75 -2.43 -8.23
CA VAL A 106 -9.76 -3.28 -8.89
C VAL A 106 -9.12 -4.55 -9.42
N TRP A 107 -7.96 -4.47 -10.06
CA TRP A 107 -7.21 -5.63 -10.54
C TRP A 107 -6.77 -6.55 -9.40
N LEU A 108 -6.27 -6.00 -8.29
CA LEU A 108 -5.89 -6.77 -7.11
C LEU A 108 -7.09 -7.53 -6.53
N ILE A 109 -8.24 -6.86 -6.39
CA ILE A 109 -9.47 -7.47 -5.87
C ILE A 109 -9.98 -8.56 -6.82
N ALA A 110 -10.05 -8.28 -8.12
CA ALA A 110 -10.67 -9.17 -9.09
C ALA A 110 -9.77 -10.33 -9.53
N ARG A 111 -8.45 -10.12 -9.60
CA ARG A 111 -7.50 -11.09 -10.20
C ARG A 111 -6.44 -11.58 -9.24
N ARG A 112 -6.18 -10.87 -8.14
CA ARG A 112 -5.17 -11.24 -7.12
C ARG A 112 -5.73 -11.18 -5.69
N PRO A 113 -6.90 -11.78 -5.39
CA PRO A 113 -7.58 -11.61 -4.10
C PRO A 113 -6.74 -12.09 -2.91
N ALA A 114 -5.84 -13.07 -3.11
CA ALA A 114 -4.92 -13.52 -2.07
C ALA A 114 -3.83 -12.48 -1.71
N ALA A 115 -3.45 -11.62 -2.66
CA ALA A 115 -2.44 -10.58 -2.45
C ALA A 115 -3.06 -9.24 -2.04
N TYR A 116 -4.35 -9.00 -2.33
CA TYR A 116 -5.03 -7.75 -2.03
C TYR A 116 -4.88 -7.28 -0.57
N PRO A 117 -5.09 -8.12 0.47
CA PRO A 117 -4.96 -7.70 1.86
C PRO A 117 -3.56 -7.15 2.19
N PHE A 118 -2.51 -7.72 1.60
CA PHE A 118 -1.13 -7.26 1.81
C PHE A 118 -0.94 -5.84 1.31
N TYR A 119 -1.28 -5.58 0.04
CA TYR A 119 -1.13 -4.24 -0.56
C TYR A 119 -2.08 -3.22 0.06
N ARG A 120 -3.30 -3.63 0.41
CA ARG A 120 -4.23 -2.79 1.17
C ARG A 120 -3.64 -2.39 2.52
N ASN A 121 -3.11 -3.33 3.29
CA ASN A 121 -2.52 -3.03 4.60
C ASN A 121 -1.30 -2.12 4.46
N ALA A 122 -0.46 -2.33 3.45
CA ALA A 122 0.71 -1.47 3.17
C ALA A 122 0.29 -0.04 2.79
N LEU A 123 -0.74 0.10 1.94
CA LEU A 123 -1.33 1.38 1.58
C LEU A 123 -1.86 2.12 2.82
N LEU A 124 -2.66 1.43 3.64
CA LEU A 124 -3.27 2.04 4.83
C LEU A 124 -2.22 2.42 5.89
N ALA A 125 -1.22 1.56 6.11
CA ALA A 125 -0.13 1.85 7.03
C ALA A 125 0.73 3.02 6.55
N SER A 126 1.11 3.06 5.28
CA SER A 126 1.85 4.20 4.70
C SER A 126 1.03 5.49 4.77
N GLY A 127 -0.27 5.44 4.46
CA GLY A 127 -1.17 6.59 4.64
C GLY A 127 -1.24 7.09 6.08
N ALA A 128 -1.29 6.18 7.06
CA ALA A 128 -1.26 6.55 8.48
C ALA A 128 0.07 7.22 8.88
N PHE A 129 1.22 6.74 8.40
CA PHE A 129 2.50 7.41 8.62
C PHE A 129 2.51 8.80 7.97
N SER A 130 2.02 8.93 6.74
CA SER A 130 1.95 10.23 6.05
C SER A 130 1.06 11.22 6.80
N LEU A 131 -0.07 10.77 7.37
CA LEU A 131 -0.93 11.63 8.19
C LEU A 131 -0.20 12.21 9.41
N VAL A 132 0.64 11.40 10.06
CA VAL A 132 1.48 11.87 11.18
C VAL A 132 2.44 12.94 10.67
N VAL A 133 3.14 12.69 9.56
CA VAL A 133 4.07 13.69 9.00
C VAL A 133 3.34 14.99 8.64
N PHE A 134 2.21 14.92 7.95
CA PHE A 134 1.41 16.10 7.61
C PHE A 134 0.94 16.89 8.83
N ALA A 135 0.64 16.21 9.95
CA ALA A 135 0.22 16.84 11.19
C ALA A 135 1.35 17.66 11.86
N PHE A 136 2.57 17.14 11.82
CA PHE A 136 3.71 17.69 12.57
C PHE A 136 4.67 18.52 11.72
N TYR A 137 4.70 18.27 10.41
CA TYR A 137 5.62 18.90 9.46
C TYR A 137 4.85 19.39 8.22
N PRO A 138 4.00 20.44 8.36
CA PRO A 138 3.42 21.09 7.18
C PRO A 138 4.57 21.62 6.31
N LEU A 139 4.47 21.48 4.99
CA LEU A 139 5.55 21.83 4.06
C LEU A 139 4.97 22.47 2.81
N SER A 140 5.44 23.69 2.52
CA SER A 140 5.07 24.41 1.30
C SER A 140 5.75 23.78 0.07
N PRO A 141 5.00 23.47 -1.00
CA PRO A 141 5.57 22.91 -2.21
C PRO A 141 6.47 23.92 -2.95
N PRO A 142 7.47 23.46 -3.73
CA PRO A 142 8.44 24.32 -4.39
C PRO A 142 7.84 25.45 -5.24
N ARG A 143 6.76 25.17 -5.98
CA ARG A 143 6.05 26.14 -6.84
C ARG A 143 5.56 27.41 -6.12
N PHE A 144 5.48 27.40 -4.80
CA PHE A 144 5.11 28.57 -4.00
C PHE A 144 6.31 29.43 -3.58
N LEU A 145 7.53 29.07 -3.98
CA LEU A 145 8.77 29.76 -3.62
C LEU A 145 9.47 30.35 -4.88
N PRO A 146 8.86 31.33 -5.58
CA PRO A 146 9.45 31.92 -6.79
C PRO A 146 10.79 32.62 -6.54
N TRP A 147 11.08 33.04 -5.30
CA TRP A 147 12.37 33.63 -4.93
C TRP A 147 13.54 32.63 -4.91
N HIS A 148 13.25 31.32 -4.97
CA HIS A 148 14.26 30.26 -5.22
C HIS A 148 14.38 29.88 -6.70
N GLY A 149 13.61 30.51 -7.60
CA GLY A 149 13.62 30.20 -9.03
C GLY A 149 12.60 29.14 -9.47
N PHE A 150 11.73 28.68 -8.57
CA PHE A 150 10.64 27.77 -8.92
C PHE A 150 9.54 28.48 -9.71
N VAL A 151 8.95 27.75 -10.66
CA VAL A 151 7.83 28.21 -11.49
C VAL A 151 6.61 27.32 -11.24
N ASP A 152 5.46 27.95 -10.99
CA ASP A 152 4.19 27.24 -10.92
C ASP A 152 3.63 26.97 -12.31
N THR A 153 3.87 25.77 -12.82
CA THR A 153 3.40 25.34 -14.13
C THR A 153 1.96 24.84 -14.12
N ILE A 154 1.39 24.54 -12.95
CA ILE A 154 0.08 23.88 -12.84
C ILE A 154 -1.05 24.91 -12.77
N SER A 155 -0.83 26.04 -12.10
CA SER A 155 -1.84 27.11 -12.06
C SER A 155 -2.11 27.75 -13.42
N LEU A 156 -1.30 27.46 -14.44
CA LEU A 156 -1.54 27.83 -15.84
C LEU A 156 -2.67 26.98 -16.49
N GLU A 157 -2.92 25.75 -16.04
CA GLU A 157 -4.01 24.86 -16.50
C GLU A 157 -5.29 24.97 -15.64
N ALA A 158 -5.53 26.17 -15.10
CA ALA A 158 -6.30 26.50 -13.89
C ALA A 158 -7.66 25.80 -13.60
N PRO A 159 -8.54 25.40 -14.54
CA PRO A 159 -9.86 24.88 -14.17
C PRO A 159 -9.83 23.41 -13.69
N THR A 160 -9.28 22.49 -14.49
CA THR A 160 -9.43 21.04 -14.25
C THR A 160 -8.59 20.55 -13.07
N TYR A 161 -7.40 21.14 -12.85
CA TYR A 161 -6.58 20.82 -11.70
C TYR A 161 -7.24 21.20 -10.37
N ARG A 162 -7.80 22.42 -10.27
CA ARG A 162 -8.49 22.88 -9.04
C ARG A 162 -9.80 22.14 -8.80
N GLU A 163 -10.39 21.50 -9.80
CA GLU A 163 -11.57 20.66 -9.62
C GLU A 163 -11.20 19.25 -9.15
N MET A 164 -10.17 18.62 -9.75
CA MET A 164 -9.72 17.27 -9.39
C MET A 164 -8.88 17.21 -8.10
N ASN A 165 -8.12 18.28 -7.81
CA ASN A 165 -7.37 18.48 -6.57
C ASN A 165 -7.97 19.64 -5.77
N SER A 166 -9.30 19.68 -5.67
CA SER A 166 -9.98 20.76 -4.97
C SER A 166 -9.34 21.02 -3.60
N PRO A 167 -9.09 22.29 -3.24
CA PRO A 167 -8.68 22.67 -1.90
C PRO A 167 -9.66 22.14 -0.84
N THR A 168 -10.87 21.73 -1.23
CA THR A 168 -11.85 21.05 -0.38
C THR A 168 -11.43 19.63 0.04
N PHE A 169 -10.57 18.95 -0.72
CA PHE A 169 -10.17 17.55 -0.50
C PHE A 169 -8.66 17.34 -0.28
N VAL A 170 -7.79 18.28 -0.69
CA VAL A 170 -6.32 18.16 -0.59
C VAL A 170 -5.72 19.37 0.14
N ASN A 171 -4.79 19.14 1.09
CA ASN A 171 -4.03 20.20 1.76
C ASN A 171 -2.87 20.65 0.86
N GLU A 172 -2.90 21.91 0.40
CA GLU A 172 -1.88 22.48 -0.49
C GLU A 172 -0.49 22.62 0.17
N TYR A 173 -0.42 22.59 1.51
CA TYR A 173 0.81 22.66 2.31
C TYR A 173 1.24 21.30 2.89
N ALA A 174 0.91 20.21 2.20
CA ALA A 174 1.25 18.85 2.58
C ALA A 174 2.17 18.20 1.53
N ALA A 175 3.27 18.87 1.18
CA ALA A 175 4.20 18.35 0.17
C ALA A 175 4.94 17.07 0.65
N MET A 176 5.40 17.00 1.90
CA MET A 176 6.11 15.82 2.40
C MET A 176 5.23 14.97 3.34
N PRO A 177 5.17 13.63 3.15
CA PRO A 177 5.74 12.84 2.06
C PRO A 177 4.93 12.89 0.75
N SER A 178 5.59 12.66 -0.38
CA SER A 178 4.90 12.54 -1.67
C SER A 178 4.10 11.24 -1.77
N LEU A 179 2.78 11.32 -1.53
CA LEU A 179 1.86 10.20 -1.72
C LEU A 179 1.70 9.81 -3.19
N HIS A 180 1.78 10.79 -4.11
CA HIS A 180 1.76 10.55 -5.55
C HIS A 180 2.86 9.57 -5.94
N PHE A 181 4.11 9.88 -5.60
CA PHE A 181 5.23 8.98 -5.85
C PHE A 181 5.12 7.69 -5.04
N GLY A 182 4.88 7.79 -3.72
CA GLY A 182 4.91 6.63 -2.82
C GLY A 182 3.87 5.57 -3.18
N TRP A 183 2.61 5.94 -3.38
CA TRP A 183 1.58 4.96 -3.72
C TRP A 183 1.74 4.44 -5.15
N ILE A 184 2.18 5.25 -6.11
CA ILE A 184 2.54 4.73 -7.44
C ILE A 184 3.70 3.75 -7.36
N LEU A 185 4.70 3.98 -6.50
CA LEU A 185 5.77 3.03 -6.22
C LEU A 185 5.23 1.70 -5.68
N LEU A 186 4.36 1.74 -4.65
CA LEU A 186 3.74 0.54 -4.08
C LEU A 186 2.95 -0.27 -5.12
N LEU A 187 2.18 0.41 -5.95
CA LEU A 187 1.37 -0.21 -7.00
C LEU A 187 2.24 -0.74 -8.14
N GLY A 188 3.32 -0.02 -8.49
CA GLY A 188 4.33 -0.46 -9.43
C GLY A 188 5.02 -1.75 -8.97
N ILE A 189 5.38 -1.84 -7.68
CA ILE A 189 5.87 -3.08 -7.05
C ILE A 189 4.85 -4.21 -7.22
N ALA A 190 3.56 -3.94 -6.99
CA ALA A 190 2.50 -4.93 -7.19
C ALA A 190 2.46 -5.48 -8.63
N TRP A 191 2.56 -4.59 -9.62
CA TRP A 191 2.55 -4.95 -11.04
C TRP A 191 3.77 -5.79 -11.41
N VAL A 192 4.97 -5.37 -10.97
CA VAL A 192 6.23 -6.08 -11.23
C VAL A 192 6.23 -7.47 -10.60
N ALA A 193 5.73 -7.59 -9.36
CA ALA A 193 5.77 -8.83 -8.58
C ALA A 193 4.67 -9.83 -8.97
N LEU A 194 3.48 -9.35 -9.32
CA LEU A 194 2.31 -10.22 -9.51
C LEU A 194 1.90 -10.40 -10.97
N SER A 195 2.33 -9.54 -11.91
CA SER A 195 1.98 -9.69 -13.32
C SER A 195 2.88 -10.70 -14.02
N ARG A 196 2.30 -11.47 -14.96
CA ARG A 196 3.05 -12.35 -15.88
C ARG A 196 3.32 -11.70 -17.23
N VAL A 197 2.70 -10.55 -17.50
CA VAL A 197 2.81 -9.84 -18.78
C VAL A 197 3.98 -8.87 -18.70
N LEU A 198 5.00 -9.06 -19.54
CA LEU A 198 6.23 -8.26 -19.51
C LEU A 198 5.95 -6.75 -19.60
N VAL A 199 5.06 -6.33 -20.50
CA VAL A 199 4.68 -4.92 -20.67
C VAL A 199 4.13 -4.33 -19.38
N VAL A 200 3.31 -5.06 -18.64
CA VAL A 200 2.76 -4.60 -17.35
C VAL A 200 3.87 -4.48 -16.29
N ARG A 201 4.86 -5.37 -16.31
CA ARG A 201 6.01 -5.29 -15.39
C ARG A 201 6.90 -4.09 -15.73
N ILE A 202 7.16 -3.84 -17.02
CA ILE A 202 7.90 -2.66 -17.47
C ILE A 202 7.15 -1.40 -17.04
N ALA A 203 5.85 -1.31 -17.32
CA ALA A 203 5.03 -0.18 -16.88
C ALA A 203 5.08 0.00 -15.36
N GLY A 204 4.96 -1.08 -14.58
CA GLY A 204 5.08 -1.01 -13.12
C GLY A 204 6.43 -0.48 -12.63
N ALA A 205 7.52 -0.76 -13.35
CA ALA A 205 8.86 -0.27 -13.00
C ALA A 205 9.10 1.18 -13.46
N THR A 206 8.54 1.60 -14.60
CA THR A 206 8.76 2.94 -15.16
C THR A 206 7.83 4.00 -14.58
N MET A 207 6.59 3.64 -14.24
CA MET A 207 5.58 4.58 -13.74
C MET A 207 6.02 5.38 -12.49
N PRO A 208 6.70 4.80 -11.48
CA PRO A 208 7.20 5.58 -10.35
C PRO A 208 8.26 6.60 -10.75
N LEU A 209 9.11 6.27 -11.74
CA LEU A 209 10.13 7.19 -12.26
C LEU A 209 9.49 8.35 -13.03
N LEU A 210 8.45 8.06 -13.82
CA LEU A 210 7.68 9.09 -14.51
C LEU A 210 6.94 9.99 -13.52
N MET A 211 6.37 9.42 -12.46
CA MET A 211 5.70 10.20 -11.41
C MET A 211 6.69 11.06 -10.64
N PHE A 212 7.88 10.53 -10.32
CA PHE A 212 8.97 11.30 -9.74
C PHE A 212 9.38 12.49 -10.61
N ALA A 213 9.60 12.25 -11.91
CA ALA A 213 9.91 13.32 -12.85
C ALA A 213 8.78 14.35 -12.88
N ALA A 214 7.53 13.92 -13.02
CA ALA A 214 6.38 14.81 -13.08
C ALA A 214 6.26 15.69 -11.82
N ILE A 215 6.41 15.16 -10.62
CA ILE A 215 6.26 15.96 -9.39
C ILE A 215 7.39 16.99 -9.20
N VAL A 216 8.62 16.67 -9.63
CA VAL A 216 9.78 17.57 -9.51
C VAL A 216 9.72 18.63 -10.60
N LEU A 217 9.51 18.23 -11.85
CA LEU A 217 9.48 19.15 -13.00
C LEU A 217 8.35 20.18 -12.90
N THR A 218 7.23 19.82 -12.28
CA THR A 218 6.09 20.71 -12.06
C THR A 218 6.19 21.53 -10.76
N GLY A 219 7.28 21.40 -10.00
CA GLY A 219 7.49 22.12 -8.73
C GLY A 219 6.48 21.73 -7.64
N ASN A 220 5.93 20.51 -7.68
CA ASN A 220 4.96 20.05 -6.67
C ASN A 220 5.62 19.44 -5.45
N HIS A 221 6.82 18.89 -5.61
CA HIS A 221 7.54 18.19 -4.57
C HIS A 221 9.04 18.40 -4.69
N TYR A 222 9.71 18.46 -3.54
CA TYR A 222 11.16 18.35 -3.46
C TYR A 222 11.61 16.90 -3.72
N VAL A 223 12.87 16.67 -4.06
CA VAL A 223 13.42 15.32 -4.20
C VAL A 223 13.32 14.57 -2.86
N VAL A 224 13.56 15.27 -1.75
CA VAL A 224 13.39 14.71 -0.39
C VAL A 224 11.95 14.22 -0.14
N ASP A 225 10.92 14.90 -0.65
CA ASP A 225 9.52 14.45 -0.48
C ASP A 225 9.29 13.06 -1.08
N ALA A 226 9.91 12.78 -2.23
CA ALA A 226 9.85 11.49 -2.89
C ALA A 226 10.63 10.42 -2.13
N ILE A 227 11.80 10.76 -1.59
CA ILE A 227 12.60 9.86 -0.75
C ILE A 227 11.80 9.46 0.50
N VAL A 228 11.23 10.43 1.21
CA VAL A 228 10.40 10.18 2.39
C VAL A 228 9.13 9.42 2.00
N GLY A 229 8.53 9.73 0.84
CA GLY A 229 7.43 8.97 0.21
C GLY A 229 7.76 7.48 0.01
N GLY A 230 8.93 7.19 -0.54
CA GLY A 230 9.44 5.82 -0.66
C GLY A 230 9.65 5.15 0.70
N ALA A 231 10.23 5.88 1.67
CA ALA A 231 10.48 5.36 3.00
C ALA A 231 9.17 5.00 3.75
N VAL A 232 8.13 5.84 3.70
CA VAL A 232 6.84 5.53 4.32
C VAL A 232 6.15 4.33 3.68
N VAL A 233 6.34 4.13 2.37
CA VAL A 233 5.85 2.93 1.66
C VAL A 233 6.59 1.68 2.12
N VAL A 234 7.92 1.74 2.22
CA VAL A 234 8.72 0.62 2.74
C VAL A 234 8.31 0.28 4.18
N ALA A 235 8.09 1.29 5.02
CA ALA A 235 7.56 1.09 6.37
C ALA A 235 6.16 0.44 6.36
N GLY A 236 5.27 0.90 5.48
CA GLY A 236 3.94 0.32 5.29
C GLY A 236 3.99 -1.14 4.84
N ILE A 237 4.89 -1.47 3.91
CA ILE A 237 5.18 -2.86 3.50
C ILE A 237 5.67 -3.68 4.70
N GLY A 238 6.57 -3.12 5.52
CA GLY A 238 7.03 -3.75 6.76
C GLY A 238 5.88 -4.11 7.70
N VAL A 239 4.96 -3.17 7.93
CA VAL A 239 3.73 -3.42 8.72
C VAL A 239 2.88 -4.52 8.10
N ALA A 240 2.66 -4.49 6.78
CA ALA A 240 1.89 -5.53 6.08
C ALA A 240 2.52 -6.93 6.24
N VAL A 241 3.85 -7.04 6.14
CA VAL A 241 4.61 -8.28 6.38
C VAL A 241 4.41 -8.78 7.81
N LEU A 242 4.46 -7.87 8.81
CA LEU A 242 4.26 -8.24 10.21
C LEU A 242 2.83 -8.75 10.46
N ILE A 243 1.82 -8.11 9.88
CA ILE A 243 0.42 -8.55 9.97
C ILE A 243 0.26 -9.94 9.36
N GLU A 244 0.78 -10.16 8.15
CA GLU A 244 0.66 -11.46 7.49
C GLU A 244 1.37 -12.57 8.27
N ARG A 245 2.55 -12.29 8.84
CA ARG A 245 3.27 -13.23 9.71
C ARG A 245 2.47 -13.59 10.96
N TYR A 246 1.84 -12.59 11.58
CA TYR A 246 0.99 -12.81 12.76
C TYR A 246 -0.24 -13.66 12.43
N GLU A 247 -0.95 -13.34 11.34
CA GLU A 247 -2.11 -14.11 10.90
C GLU A 247 -1.74 -15.56 10.54
N ARG A 248 -0.62 -15.77 9.85
CA ARG A 248 -0.10 -17.11 9.54
C ARG A 248 0.22 -17.91 10.80
N ARG A 249 0.90 -17.31 11.78
CA ARG A 249 1.21 -17.97 13.06
C ARG A 249 -0.06 -18.39 13.78
N ARG A 250 -1.02 -17.47 13.92
CA ARG A 250 -2.30 -17.74 14.55
C ARG A 250 -3.10 -18.85 13.85
N ALA A 251 -3.05 -18.89 12.51
CA ALA A 251 -3.72 -19.94 11.74
C ALA A 251 -3.09 -21.32 11.96
N VAL A 252 -1.75 -21.38 12.10
CA VAL A 252 -1.03 -22.63 12.42
C VAL A 252 -1.35 -23.08 13.85
N GLU A 253 -1.32 -22.17 14.83
CA GLU A 253 -1.67 -22.48 16.23
C GLU A 253 -3.10 -23.02 16.34
N ALA A 254 -4.07 -22.35 15.71
CA ALA A 254 -5.45 -22.83 15.67
C ALA A 254 -5.59 -24.22 15.03
N ALA A 255 -4.84 -24.50 13.96
CA ALA A 255 -4.86 -25.82 13.32
C ALA A 255 -4.25 -26.92 14.21
N ILE A 256 -3.22 -26.59 15.00
CA ILE A 256 -2.60 -27.52 15.96
C ILE A 256 -3.59 -27.82 17.09
N ASP A 257 -4.27 -26.81 17.62
CA ASP A 257 -5.24 -26.98 18.70
C ASP A 257 -6.47 -27.77 18.25
N ASP A 258 -6.97 -27.52 17.04
CA ASP A 258 -8.04 -28.32 16.42
C ASP A 258 -7.62 -29.79 16.26
N ALA A 259 -6.38 -30.05 15.84
CA ALA A 259 -5.86 -31.40 15.68
C ALA A 259 -5.71 -32.15 17.03
N ARG A 260 -5.32 -31.44 18.10
CA ARG A 260 -5.24 -32.00 19.46
C ARG A 260 -6.64 -32.37 19.98
N GLN A 261 -7.61 -31.47 19.84
CA GLN A 261 -8.99 -31.73 20.27
C GLN A 261 -9.62 -32.92 19.54
N ALA A 262 -9.34 -33.08 18.23
CA ALA A 262 -9.80 -34.23 17.47
C ALA A 262 -9.18 -35.55 17.97
N ALA A 263 -7.88 -35.55 18.31
CA ALA A 263 -7.20 -36.71 18.85
C ALA A 263 -7.72 -37.12 20.25
N ASP A 264 -7.99 -36.14 21.11
CA ASP A 264 -8.54 -36.39 22.45
C ASP A 264 -10.01 -36.85 22.40
N GLY A 265 -10.78 -36.38 21.41
CA GLY A 265 -12.17 -36.78 21.17
C GLY A 265 -12.34 -38.21 20.67
N ASP A 266 -11.45 -38.69 19.79
CA ASP A 266 -11.45 -40.09 19.31
C ASP A 266 -10.90 -41.08 20.36
N GLY A 267 -10.07 -40.60 21.31
CA GLY A 267 -9.52 -41.41 22.41
C GLY A 267 -10.56 -41.88 23.44
N ALA A 268 -11.72 -41.22 23.53
CA ALA A 268 -12.81 -41.62 24.43
C ALA A 268 -13.67 -42.80 23.90
N GLY A 269 -13.51 -43.18 22.62
CA GLY A 269 -14.28 -44.26 21.98
C GLY A 269 -13.50 -45.54 21.66
N ALA A 270 -12.17 -45.53 21.76
CA ALA A 270 -11.34 -46.68 21.41
C ALA A 270 -11.15 -47.62 22.62
N GLY A 271 -12.15 -48.48 22.85
CA GLY A 271 -12.03 -49.61 23.76
C GLY A 271 -10.81 -50.48 23.45
N ALA A 272 -10.09 -50.83 24.51
CA ALA A 272 -9.13 -51.93 24.65
C ALA A 272 -8.51 -52.49 23.36
N ILE A 273 -7.25 -52.13 23.09
CA ILE A 273 -6.39 -52.87 22.16
C ILE A 273 -6.37 -54.34 22.59
N PRO A 274 -6.89 -55.30 21.79
CA PRO A 274 -6.80 -56.70 22.13
C PRO A 274 -5.32 -57.10 22.09
N SER A 275 -4.83 -57.65 23.20
CA SER A 275 -3.49 -58.23 23.28
C SER A 275 -3.27 -59.18 22.09
N GLN A 276 -2.19 -58.93 21.34
CA GLN A 276 -1.79 -59.81 20.24
C GLN A 276 -1.52 -61.20 20.80
N ARG A 277 -2.36 -62.19 20.43
CA ARG A 277 -2.03 -63.60 20.64
C ARG A 277 -0.84 -63.94 19.76
N THR A 278 0.29 -64.26 20.39
CA THR A 278 1.44 -64.89 19.75
C THR A 278 1.00 -66.18 19.03
N PRO A 279 1.40 -66.41 17.76
CA PRO A 279 1.06 -67.64 17.06
C PRO A 279 1.83 -68.82 17.65
N ASN A 280 1.12 -69.88 18.05
CA ASN A 280 1.73 -71.15 18.44
C ASN A 280 2.15 -71.92 17.17
N LEU A 281 3.46 -72.05 16.94
CA LEU A 281 4.04 -72.70 15.77
C LEU A 281 4.24 -74.23 15.92
N SER A 282 3.64 -74.88 16.92
CA SER A 282 3.86 -76.32 17.16
C SER A 282 3.02 -77.29 16.31
N ARG A 283 2.52 -76.89 15.13
CA ARG A 283 1.82 -77.79 14.20
C ARG A 283 2.14 -77.46 12.74
N VAL A 284 3.35 -77.79 12.33
CA VAL A 284 3.64 -78.18 10.94
C VAL A 284 4.39 -79.51 11.05
N ARG A 285 3.87 -80.52 10.34
CA ARG A 285 4.39 -81.90 10.30
C ARG A 285 5.82 -81.94 9.79
#